data_AF-A0A5C7GI50-F1
#
_entry.id   AF-A0A5C7GI50-F1
#
_cell.length_a   1.000
_cell.length_b   1.000
_cell.length_c   1.000
_cell.angle_alpha   90.00
_cell.angle_beta   90.00
_cell.angle_gamma   90.00
#
_symmetry.space_group_name_H-M   'P 1'
#
loop_
_entity.id
_entity.type
_entity.pdbx_description
1 polymer ?
#
loop_
_entity_poly.entity_id
_entity_poly.type
_entity_poly.pdbx_seq_one_letter_code
_entity_poly.pdbx_strand_id
1 'polypeptide(L)'
;MRKLVFTLAIILVSFGVFAQNKSELKSPAFKNYKPWLNKSLPTLVYNVSSEIKLKSPASKNYKPWRDNSEKKHMPITYGSNRSKLMGPAYKNYKPWRKTQ
;
A
#
# COMPACT_ATOMS: atom_id res chain seq x y z
N MET A 1 -39.96 5.45 -1.20
CA MET A 1 -39.36 5.18 0.13
C MET A 1 -38.61 3.85 0.20
N ARG A 2 -39.25 2.69 -0.04
CA ARG A 2 -38.58 1.36 0.10
C ARG A 2 -37.27 1.22 -0.69
N LYS A 3 -37.26 1.61 -1.98
CA LYS A 3 -36.05 1.54 -2.82
C LYS A 3 -34.90 2.39 -2.28
N LEU A 4 -35.23 3.59 -1.77
CA LEU A 4 -34.26 4.54 -1.21
C LEU A 4 -33.63 4.00 0.08
N VAL A 5 -34.45 3.38 0.94
CA VAL A 5 -34.00 2.69 2.15
C VAL A 5 -33.04 1.53 1.82
N PHE A 6 -33.35 0.73 0.81
CA PHE A 6 -32.46 -0.37 0.38
C PHE A 6 -31.13 0.13 -0.18
N THR A 7 -31.13 1.18 -1.01
CA THR A 7 -29.88 1.78 -1.50
C THR A 7 -29.04 2.36 -0.36
N LEU A 8 -29.67 3.02 0.63
CA LEU A 8 -28.94 3.59 1.76
C LEU A 8 -28.30 2.50 2.63
N ALA A 9 -29.00 1.39 2.84
CA ALA A 9 -28.50 0.25 3.61
C ALA A 9 -27.27 -0.38 2.94
N ILE A 10 -27.29 -0.57 1.62
CA ILE A 10 -26.16 -1.13 0.87
C ILE A 10 -24.93 -0.22 0.95
N ILE A 11 -25.13 1.09 0.86
CA ILE A 11 -24.06 2.08 0.98
C ILE A 11 -23.47 2.10 2.40
N LEU A 12 -24.30 2.01 3.44
CA LEU A 12 -23.80 1.98 4.81
C LEU A 12 -23.00 0.70 5.13
N VAL A 13 -23.39 -0.44 4.55
CA VAL A 13 -22.67 -1.72 4.73
C VAL A 13 -21.32 -1.70 4.01
N SER A 14 -21.19 -1.06 2.84
CA SER A 14 -19.93 -1.02 2.09
C SER A 14 -18.82 -0.22 2.80
N PHE A 15 -19.18 0.79 3.61
CA PHE A 15 -18.21 1.55 4.40
C PHE A 15 -17.68 0.80 5.64
N GLY A 16 -18.36 -0.25 6.11
CA GLY A 16 -17.99 -0.98 7.33
C GLY A 16 -16.86 -2.00 7.18
N VAL A 17 -16.47 -2.35 5.95
CA VAL A 17 -15.56 -3.50 5.69
C VAL A 17 -14.09 -3.08 5.54
N PHE A 18 -13.75 -1.79 5.69
CA PHE A 18 -12.35 -1.36 5.77
C PHE A 18 -11.75 -1.69 7.14
N ALA A 19 -11.44 -2.97 7.35
CA ALA A 19 -10.70 -3.46 8.51
C ALA A 19 -9.26 -2.92 8.48
N GLN A 20 -9.04 -1.80 9.16
CA GLN A 20 -7.72 -1.49 9.70
C GLN A 20 -7.34 -2.63 10.66
N ASN A 21 -6.10 -3.13 10.61
CA ASN A 21 -5.57 -4.15 11.52
C ASN A 21 -5.70 -3.68 12.98
N LYS A 22 -6.86 -3.88 13.59
CA LYS A 22 -7.11 -3.61 15.00
C LYS A 22 -6.67 -4.84 15.77
N SER A 23 -5.93 -4.60 16.84
CA SER A 23 -5.48 -5.62 17.79
C SER A 23 -6.63 -6.59 18.11
N GLU A 24 -6.36 -7.88 18.19
CA GLU A 24 -7.32 -8.95 18.54
C GLU A 24 -7.95 -8.81 19.95
N LEU A 25 -7.59 -7.75 20.67
CA LEU A 25 -8.11 -7.41 22.00
C LEU A 25 -9.62 -7.15 21.93
N LYS A 26 -10.39 -7.91 22.71
CA LYS A 26 -11.84 -7.74 22.86
C LYS A 26 -12.20 -7.28 24.28
N SER A 27 -13.36 -6.63 24.40
CA SER A 27 -14.05 -6.37 25.68
C SER A 27 -13.21 -5.50 26.67
N PRO A 28 -13.07 -5.74 28.01
CA PRO A 28 -12.33 -4.85 28.91
C PRO A 28 -10.87 -4.62 28.53
N ALA A 29 -10.23 -5.64 27.94
CA ALA A 29 -8.82 -5.57 27.54
C ALA A 29 -8.59 -4.51 26.46
N PHE A 30 -9.56 -4.32 25.55
CA PHE A 30 -9.50 -3.25 24.54
C PHE A 30 -9.61 -1.86 25.18
N LYS A 31 -10.50 -1.68 26.17
CA LYS A 31 -10.71 -0.38 26.83
C LYS A 31 -9.52 0.04 27.69
N ASN A 32 -8.81 -0.92 28.28
CA ASN A 32 -7.62 -0.68 29.09
C ASN A 32 -6.32 -0.75 28.28
N TYR A 33 -6.41 -0.95 26.96
CA TYR A 33 -5.24 -1.03 26.10
C TYR A 33 -4.63 0.36 25.89
N LYS A 34 -3.34 0.47 26.20
CA LYS A 34 -2.58 1.71 26.07
C LYS A 34 -2.02 1.81 24.65
N PRO A 35 -2.43 2.80 23.83
CA PRO A 35 -2.00 2.89 22.42
C PRO A 35 -0.49 2.98 22.23
N TRP A 36 0.25 3.56 23.19
CA TRP A 36 1.71 3.70 23.14
C TRP A 36 2.48 2.40 23.41
N LEU A 37 1.83 1.33 23.87
CA LEU A 37 2.42 -0.01 23.96
C LEU A 37 2.39 -0.76 22.63
N ASN A 38 1.66 -0.25 21.64
CA ASN A 38 1.50 -0.90 20.36
C ASN A 38 2.78 -0.68 19.53
N LYS A 39 3.61 -1.73 19.43
CA LYS A 39 4.75 -1.74 18.52
C LYS A 39 4.19 -1.85 17.11
N SER A 40 4.12 -0.74 16.37
CA SER A 40 3.73 -0.78 14.96
C SER A 40 4.81 -1.55 14.21
N LEU A 41 4.58 -2.85 13.96
CA LEU A 41 5.45 -3.60 13.09
C LEU A 41 5.32 -2.99 11.69
N PRO A 42 6.43 -2.69 11.01
CA PRO A 42 6.38 -2.16 9.65
C PRO A 42 5.78 -3.23 8.74
N THR A 43 4.64 -2.92 8.13
CA THR A 43 4.03 -3.79 7.11
C THR A 43 4.87 -3.70 5.84
N LEU A 44 5.38 -4.83 5.35
CA LEU A 44 6.06 -4.89 4.06
C LEU A 44 5.03 -4.67 2.94
N VAL A 45 5.14 -3.53 2.25
CA VAL A 45 4.37 -3.24 1.05
C VAL A 45 5.21 -3.64 -0.15
N TYR A 46 4.65 -4.41 -1.08
CA TYR A 46 5.33 -4.85 -2.29
C TYR A 46 4.79 -4.10 -3.51
N ASN A 47 5.68 -3.73 -4.43
CA ASN A 47 5.32 -3.28 -5.77
C ASN A 47 5.72 -4.35 -6.80
N VAL A 48 5.04 -4.40 -7.94
CA VAL A 48 5.46 -5.24 -9.06
C VAL A 48 6.71 -4.64 -9.69
N SER A 49 7.81 -5.38 -9.64
CA SER A 49 9.15 -5.00 -10.11
C SER A 49 9.20 -4.78 -11.63
N SER A 50 8.51 -5.65 -12.36
CA SER A 50 8.57 -5.71 -13.81
C SER A 50 7.16 -5.50 -14.37
N GLU A 51 6.83 -4.26 -14.67
CA GLU A 51 5.66 -3.95 -15.50
C GLU A 51 6.00 -4.26 -16.95
N ILE A 52 5.17 -5.08 -17.60
CA ILE A 52 5.29 -5.34 -19.04
C ILE A 52 4.89 -4.04 -19.75
N LYS A 53 5.88 -3.28 -20.22
CA LYS A 53 5.65 -2.08 -21.03
C LYS A 53 5.25 -2.48 -22.44
N LEU A 54 3.96 -2.79 -22.60
CA LEU A 54 3.37 -3.08 -23.91
C LEU A 54 3.24 -1.78 -24.71
N LYS A 55 3.74 -1.78 -25.95
CA LYS A 55 3.63 -0.62 -26.84
C LYS A 55 2.44 -0.76 -27.78
N SER A 56 1.71 0.34 -27.95
CA SER A 56 0.72 0.62 -29.00
C SER A 56 -0.23 -0.57 -29.32
N PRO A 57 -0.10 -1.40 -30.39
CA PRO A 57 -1.14 -2.40 -30.69
C PRO A 57 -1.15 -3.56 -29.69
N ALA A 58 0.01 -3.92 -29.15
CA ALA A 58 0.13 -5.02 -28.19
C ALA A 58 -0.59 -4.71 -26.87
N SER A 59 -0.65 -3.43 -26.47
CA SER A 59 -1.38 -3.01 -25.28
C SER A 59 -2.90 -3.21 -25.41
N LYS A 60 -3.45 -3.06 -26.62
CA LYS A 60 -4.90 -3.21 -26.86
C LYS A 60 -5.34 -4.67 -26.87
N ASN A 61 -4.45 -5.57 -27.26
CA ASN A 61 -4.73 -7.01 -27.37
C ASN A 61 -4.34 -7.80 -26.13
N TYR A 62 -3.72 -7.16 -25.14
CA TYR A 62 -3.29 -7.80 -23.92
C TYR A 62 -4.48 -8.12 -23.01
N LYS A 63 -4.51 -9.35 -22.52
CA LYS A 63 -5.58 -9.88 -21.67
C LYS A 63 -4.97 -10.26 -20.31
N PRO A 64 -5.03 -9.38 -19.30
CA PRO A 64 -4.40 -9.62 -17.99
C PRO A 64 -4.85 -10.92 -17.33
N TRP A 65 -6.09 -11.37 -17.57
CA TRP A 65 -6.65 -12.61 -17.01
C TRP A 65 -6.14 -13.89 -17.68
N ARG A 66 -5.40 -13.78 -18.78
CA ARG A 66 -4.71 -14.91 -19.43
C ARG A 66 -3.20 -14.88 -19.19
N ASP A 67 -2.70 -13.86 -18.50
CA ASP A 67 -1.28 -13.74 -18.20
C ASP A 67 -0.96 -14.48 -16.90
N ASN A 68 -0.27 -15.61 -17.04
CA ASN A 68 0.24 -16.43 -15.93
C ASN A 68 1.72 -16.15 -15.65
N SER A 69 2.28 -15.05 -16.16
CA SER A 69 3.68 -14.71 -15.91
C SER A 69 3.93 -14.48 -14.41
N GLU A 70 5.05 -15.02 -13.93
CA GLU A 70 5.48 -14.82 -12.55
C GLU A 70 5.80 -13.34 -12.30
N LYS A 71 4.98 -12.70 -11.48
CA LYS A 71 5.20 -11.31 -11.07
C LYS A 71 6.29 -11.26 -10.01
N LYS A 72 7.41 -10.64 -10.36
CA LYS A 72 8.45 -10.33 -9.38
C LYS A 72 7.97 -9.18 -8.51
N HIS A 73 7.93 -9.40 -7.21
CA HIS A 73 7.56 -8.39 -6.22
C HIS A 73 8.82 -7.78 -5.61
N MET A 74 8.89 -6.45 -5.56
CA MET A 74 9.95 -5.72 -4.86
C MET A 74 9.38 -5.00 -3.65
N PRO A 75 10.03 -5.09 -2.47
CA PRO A 75 9.59 -4.35 -1.31
C PRO A 75 9.74 -2.85 -1.55
N ILE A 76 8.69 -2.08 -1.22
CA ILE A 76 8.75 -0.63 -1.20
C ILE A 76 9.54 -0.22 0.04
N THR A 77 10.78 0.21 -0.15
CA THR A 77 11.60 0.74 0.93
C THR A 77 11.26 2.22 1.16
N TYR A 78 10.74 2.53 2.34
CA TYR A 78 10.58 3.92 2.77
C TYR A 78 11.94 4.47 3.22
N GLY A 79 12.32 5.62 2.66
CA GLY A 79 13.62 6.25 2.88
C GLY A 79 14.55 6.07 1.70
N SER A 80 15.11 7.19 1.23
CA SER A 80 16.13 7.18 0.17
C SER A 80 17.52 7.31 0.79
N ASN A 81 18.58 7.05 0.02
CA ASN A 81 19.93 7.33 0.49
C ASN A 81 20.09 8.80 0.95
N ARG A 82 19.28 9.72 0.41
CA ARG A 82 19.19 11.12 0.84
C ARG A 82 18.69 11.27 2.27
N SER A 83 17.69 10.49 2.70
CA SER A 83 17.12 10.63 4.04
C SER A 83 18.07 10.18 5.15
N LYS A 84 19.17 9.51 4.81
CA LYS A 84 20.26 9.17 5.72
C LYS A 84 21.32 10.28 5.86
N LEU A 85 21.28 11.29 5.01
CA LEU A 85 22.25 12.39 5.00
C LEU A 85 21.76 13.54 5.87
N MET A 86 22.71 14.21 6.52
CA MET A 86 22.45 15.39 7.35
C MET A 86 23.31 16.58 6.88
N GLY A 87 22.87 17.79 7.21
CA GLY A 87 23.65 19.01 6.99
C GLY A 87 23.97 19.31 5.51
N PRO A 88 25.19 19.80 5.18
CA PRO A 88 25.58 20.15 3.82
C PRO A 88 25.48 18.96 2.84
N ALA A 89 25.77 17.74 3.31
CA ALA A 89 25.68 16.53 2.51
C ALA A 89 24.24 16.25 2.02
N TYR A 90 23.23 16.57 2.85
CA TYR A 90 21.83 16.46 2.45
C TYR A 90 21.45 17.43 1.32
N LYS A 91 21.94 18.68 1.41
CA LYS A 91 21.68 19.72 0.40
C LYS A 91 22.41 19.46 -0.92
N ASN A 92 23.61 18.87 -0.83
CA ASN A 92 24.45 18.54 -1.98
C ASN A 92 24.15 17.15 -2.59
N TYR A 93 23.19 16.40 -2.06
CA TYR A 93 22.80 15.11 -2.61
C TYR A 93 22.18 15.28 -4.00
N LYS A 94 22.82 14.69 -5.01
CA LYS A 94 22.37 14.69 -6.41
C LYS A 94 21.86 13.30 -6.78
N PRO A 95 20.54 13.07 -6.84
CA PRO A 95 19.95 11.75 -7.09
C PRO A 95 20.44 11.08 -8.38
N TRP A 96 20.71 11.87 -9.42
CA TRP A 96 21.13 11.41 -10.75
C TRP A 96 22.60 10.95 -10.84
N ARG A 97 23.41 11.13 -9.78
CA ARG A 97 24.81 10.67 -9.78
C ARG A 97 24.96 9.16 -9.52
N LYS A 98 23.90 8.46 -9.12
CA LYS A 98 23.92 7.01 -8.85
C LYS A 98 23.45 6.16 -10.04
N THR A 99 23.26 6.76 -11.21
CA THR A 99 22.88 6.05 -12.44
C THR A 99 24.15 5.70 -13.23
N GLN A 100 25.00 4.84 -12.67
CA GLN A 100 26.08 4.12 -13.35
C GLN A 100 26.12 2.69 -12.83
#